data_AF-A0A4P7S269-F1
#
_entry.id   AF-A0A4P7S269-F1
#
_cell.length_a   1.000
_cell.length_b   1.000
_cell.length_c   1.000
_cell.angle_alpha   90.00
_cell.angle_beta   90.00
_cell.angle_gamma   90.00
#
_symmetry.space_group_name_H-M   'P 1'
#
loop_
_entity.id
_entity.type
_entity.pdbx_description
1 polymer ?
#
loop_
_entity_poly.entity_id
_entity_poly.type
_entity_poly.pdbx_seq_one_letter_code
_entity_poly.pdbx_strand_id
1 'polypeptide(L)'
;MVEAVWGSDPRFADGINYRFVRSEGRAFPSRRCLIPASEFRMGTGDHRYRVTLDSGNFFYLAAIWDPPLADWPLSYRILTMPAGADVIPYQSRHGVIVHRRDVMHWLDGTRSNDELFTEPPRHSFFVEPLRAQADLPL
;
A
#
# COMPACT_ATOMS: atom_id res chain seq x y z
N MET A 1 -12.06 -12.96 -5.96
CA MET A 1 -11.75 -11.87 -5.01
C MET A 1 -12.24 -12.32 -3.65
N VAL A 2 -11.52 -12.02 -2.57
CA VAL A 2 -11.88 -12.44 -1.21
C VAL A 2 -11.83 -11.23 -0.28
N GLU A 3 -12.60 -11.27 0.80
CA GLU A 3 -12.54 -10.27 1.86
C GLU A 3 -11.55 -10.70 2.93
N ALA A 4 -10.76 -9.76 3.44
CA ALA A 4 -9.74 -10.00 4.45
C ALA A 4 -9.57 -8.76 5.33
N VAL A 5 -9.18 -8.96 6.58
CA VAL A 5 -8.90 -7.86 7.51
C VAL A 5 -7.58 -7.20 7.16
N TRP A 6 -7.56 -5.86 7.14
CA TRP A 6 -6.33 -5.11 6.95
C TRP A 6 -5.54 -4.98 8.25
N GLY A 7 -4.47 -5.77 8.37
CA GLY A 7 -3.49 -5.72 9.46
C GLY A 7 -3.03 -7.09 9.98
N SER A 8 -2.04 -7.08 10.85
CA SER A 8 -1.60 -8.27 11.58
C SER A 8 -2.53 -8.63 12.73
N ASP A 9 -2.52 -9.89 13.09
CA ASP A 9 -3.05 -10.37 14.36
C ASP A 9 -2.31 -9.70 15.54
N PRO A 10 -3.00 -8.90 16.36
CA PRO A 10 -2.39 -8.14 17.45
C PRO A 10 -1.86 -9.04 18.58
N ARG A 11 -2.30 -10.30 18.66
CA ARG A 11 -1.84 -11.25 19.69
C ARG A 11 -0.36 -11.58 19.58
N PHE A 12 0.24 -11.40 18.40
CA PHE A 12 1.66 -11.64 18.14
C PHE A 12 2.50 -10.37 18.12
N ALA A 13 1.93 -9.24 18.56
CA ALA A 13 2.50 -7.91 18.37
C ALA A 13 2.19 -6.97 19.55
N ASP A 14 2.15 -7.48 20.79
CA ASP A 14 1.86 -6.71 22.00
C ASP A 14 0.56 -5.88 21.90
N GLY A 15 -0.46 -6.43 21.23
CA GLY A 15 -1.73 -5.74 20.99
C GLY A 15 -1.75 -4.81 19.78
N ILE A 16 -0.63 -4.65 19.07
CA ILE A 16 -0.50 -3.71 17.93
C ILE A 16 -0.94 -4.38 16.62
N ASN A 17 -1.86 -3.72 15.92
CA ASN A 17 -2.26 -4.09 14.57
C ASN A 17 -1.38 -3.40 13.52
N TYR A 18 -0.40 -4.13 12.98
CA TYR A 18 0.46 -3.61 11.92
C TYR A 18 -0.19 -3.76 10.54
N ARG A 19 -0.52 -2.64 9.91
CA ARG A 19 -1.15 -2.59 8.57
C ARG A 19 -0.16 -2.64 7.41
N PHE A 20 1.11 -2.35 7.69
CA PHE A 20 2.15 -2.15 6.71
C PHE A 20 3.40 -2.97 7.03
N VAL A 21 4.12 -3.37 5.99
CA VAL A 21 5.44 -4.04 6.09
C VAL A 21 6.44 -3.30 5.20
N ARG A 22 7.65 -3.05 5.68
CA ARG A 22 8.73 -2.48 4.86
C ARG A 22 9.29 -3.56 3.94
N SER A 23 9.39 -3.27 2.65
CA SER A 23 9.81 -4.25 1.63
C SER A 23 11.33 -4.41 1.53
N GLU A 24 12.11 -3.40 1.91
CA GLU A 24 13.55 -3.36 1.71
C GLU A 24 14.27 -4.46 2.51
N GLY A 25 15.19 -5.15 1.84
CA GLY A 25 15.97 -6.24 2.44
C GLY A 25 15.13 -7.46 2.83
N ARG A 26 13.87 -7.55 2.40
CA ARG A 26 12.98 -8.69 2.68
C ARG A 26 12.66 -9.46 1.41
N ALA A 27 12.64 -10.78 1.56
CA ALA A 27 12.09 -11.68 0.55
C ALA A 27 10.62 -11.99 0.87
N PHE A 28 9.81 -12.18 -0.17
CA PHE A 28 8.40 -12.60 -0.05
C PHE A 28 8.18 -13.88 -0.84
N PRO A 29 8.66 -15.05 -0.35
CA PRO A 29 8.65 -16.29 -1.12
C PRO A 29 7.24 -16.87 -1.29
N SER A 30 6.29 -16.51 -0.43
CA SER A 30 4.92 -17.02 -0.45
C SER A 30 3.93 -15.97 0.06
N ARG A 31 2.64 -16.31 -0.01
CA ARG A 31 1.51 -15.50 0.50
C ARG A 31 1.41 -14.09 -0.10
N ARG A 32 1.85 -13.93 -1.34
CA ARG A 32 1.73 -12.67 -2.08
C ARG A 32 0.28 -12.47 -2.52
N CYS A 33 -0.23 -11.26 -2.36
CA CYS A 33 -1.53 -10.85 -2.85
C CYS A 33 -1.49 -9.40 -3.37
N LEU A 34 -2.59 -8.97 -3.95
CA LEU A 34 -2.75 -7.64 -4.53
C LEU A 34 -3.98 -6.97 -3.95
N ILE A 35 -3.85 -5.68 -3.62
CA ILE A 35 -4.97 -4.84 -3.19
C ILE A 35 -5.27 -3.87 -4.33
N PRO A 36 -6.36 -4.06 -5.10
CA PRO A 36 -6.75 -3.08 -6.10
C PRO A 36 -7.20 -1.80 -5.41
N ALA A 37 -6.69 -0.67 -5.88
CA ALA A 37 -6.98 0.64 -5.33
C ALA A 37 -7.04 1.69 -6.45
N SER A 38 -7.99 2.62 -6.34
CA SER A 38 -8.05 3.81 -7.19
C SER A 38 -7.25 4.98 -6.60
N GLU A 39 -7.10 4.99 -5.27
CA GLU A 39 -6.38 6.00 -4.51
C GLU A 39 -5.76 5.39 -3.26
N PHE A 40 -4.74 6.04 -2.70
CA PHE A 40 -4.36 5.86 -1.30
C PHE A 40 -4.34 7.21 -0.59
N ARG A 41 -4.51 7.18 0.74
CA ARG A 41 -4.55 8.37 1.58
C ARG A 41 -3.35 8.39 2.51
N MET A 42 -2.80 9.57 2.74
CA MET A 42 -1.61 9.77 3.56
C MET A 42 -1.72 11.04 4.41
N GLY A 43 -0.83 11.16 5.39
CA GLY A 43 -0.80 12.27 6.34
C GLY A 43 -1.75 12.12 7.53
N THR A 44 -1.68 13.08 8.46
CA THR A 44 -2.37 13.04 9.75
C THR A 44 -2.97 14.41 10.09
N GLY A 45 -4.01 14.43 10.94
CA GLY A 45 -4.70 15.66 11.33
C GLY A 45 -5.23 16.43 10.12
N ASP A 46 -4.87 17.70 10.04
CA ASP A 46 -5.30 18.61 8.97
C ASP A 46 -4.49 18.48 7.68
N HIS A 47 -3.38 17.75 7.71
CA HIS A 47 -2.50 17.54 6.56
C HIS A 47 -2.79 16.18 5.94
N ARG A 48 -4.02 15.99 5.44
CA ARG A 48 -4.41 14.77 4.74
C ARG A 48 -4.35 14.97 3.25
N TYR A 49 -3.83 13.96 2.56
CA TYR A 49 -3.69 13.97 1.10
C TYR A 49 -4.29 12.71 0.51
N ARG A 50 -4.84 12.87 -0.68
CA ARG A 50 -5.23 11.80 -1.59
C ARG A 50 -4.15 11.69 -2.66
N VAL A 51 -3.79 10.45 -2.99
CA VAL A 51 -2.85 10.15 -4.06
C VAL A 51 -3.51 9.22 -5.06
N THR A 52 -3.48 9.61 -6.33
CA THR A 52 -3.97 8.83 -7.47
C THR A 52 -2.86 8.65 -8.49
N LEU A 53 -2.99 7.69 -9.40
CA LEU A 53 -2.14 7.67 -10.60
C LEU A 53 -2.45 8.88 -11.48
N ASP A 54 -1.42 9.50 -12.03
CA ASP A 54 -1.56 10.63 -12.97
C ASP A 54 -2.38 10.24 -14.21
N SER A 55 -2.28 8.97 -14.63
CA SER A 55 -3.07 8.44 -15.75
C SER A 55 -4.57 8.28 -15.47
N GLY A 56 -5.04 8.51 -14.24
CA GLY A 56 -6.43 8.27 -13.80
C GLY A 56 -6.85 6.79 -13.70
N ASN A 57 -5.90 5.85 -13.88
CA ASN A 57 -6.18 4.42 -13.76
C ASN A 57 -6.15 3.97 -12.30
N PHE A 58 -6.78 2.82 -12.02
CA PHE A 58 -6.53 2.09 -10.78
C PHE A 58 -5.17 1.40 -10.84
N PHE A 59 -4.66 1.03 -9.67
CA PHE A 59 -3.42 0.31 -9.51
C PHE A 59 -3.58 -0.83 -8.51
N TYR A 60 -2.56 -1.68 -8.41
CA TYR A 60 -2.49 -2.67 -7.35
C TYR A 60 -1.40 -2.31 -6.36
N LEU A 61 -1.69 -2.52 -5.08
CA LEU A 61 -0.68 -2.52 -4.03
C LEU A 61 -0.19 -3.94 -3.80
N ALA A 62 1.13 -4.13 -3.77
CA ALA A 62 1.71 -5.39 -3.31
C ALA A 62 1.40 -5.59 -1.83
N ALA A 63 0.94 -6.77 -1.47
CA ALA A 63 0.62 -7.13 -0.10
C ALA A 63 1.01 -8.59 0.17
N ILE A 64 1.09 -8.92 1.45
CA ILE A 64 1.13 -10.30 1.91
C ILE A 64 -0.12 -10.61 2.72
N TRP A 65 -0.60 -11.84 2.62
CA TRP A 65 -1.73 -12.33 3.41
C TRP A 65 -1.30 -13.34 4.45
N ASP A 66 -2.09 -13.48 5.51
CA ASP A 66 -1.92 -14.47 6.56
C ASP A 66 -3.23 -15.27 6.71
N PRO A 67 -3.15 -16.61 6.81
CA PRO A 67 -4.35 -17.44 6.94
C PRO A 67 -5.09 -17.13 8.25
N PRO A 68 -6.41 -17.40 8.31
CA PRO A 68 -7.13 -17.35 9.57
C PRO A 68 -6.45 -18.22 10.63
N LEU A 69 -6.41 -17.73 11.87
CA LEU A 69 -5.84 -18.46 13.00
C LEU A 69 -6.69 -18.25 14.25
N ALA A 70 -7.24 -19.34 14.79
CA ALA A 70 -8.24 -19.29 15.86
C ALA A 70 -9.42 -18.37 15.48
N ASP A 71 -9.67 -17.33 16.28
CA ASP A 71 -10.69 -16.29 16.07
C ASP A 71 -10.22 -15.11 15.19
N TRP A 72 -8.95 -15.08 14.79
CA TRP A 72 -8.44 -14.05 13.88
C TRP A 72 -8.74 -14.44 12.42
N PRO A 73 -9.40 -13.58 11.62
CA PRO A 73 -9.78 -13.90 10.26
C PRO A 73 -8.59 -13.88 9.29
N LEU A 74 -8.86 -14.27 8.04
CA LEU A 74 -7.94 -14.02 6.91
C LEU A 74 -7.55 -12.54 6.93
N SER A 75 -6.26 -12.25 6.91
CA SER A 75 -5.79 -10.87 6.98
C SER A 75 -4.66 -10.58 6.01
N TYR A 76 -4.37 -9.31 5.79
CA TYR A 76 -3.32 -8.88 4.88
C TYR A 76 -2.62 -7.62 5.38
N ARG A 77 -1.40 -7.41 4.86
CA ARG A 77 -0.59 -6.23 5.14
C ARG A 77 0.01 -5.71 3.84
N ILE A 78 -0.05 -4.40 3.67
CA ILE A 78 0.44 -3.74 2.46
C ILE A 78 1.95 -3.55 2.57
N LEU A 79 2.67 -3.89 1.52
CA LEU A 79 4.11 -3.63 1.43
C LEU A 79 4.34 -2.15 1.14
N THR A 80 5.35 -1.58 1.77
CA THR A 80 5.74 -0.18 1.59
C THR A 80 7.17 -0.09 1.09
N MET A 81 7.45 0.99 0.35
CA MET A 81 8.76 1.35 -0.16
C MET A 81 9.05 2.83 0.16
N PRO A 82 10.31 3.31 0.00
CA PRO A 82 10.59 4.73 0.03
C PRO A 82 9.69 5.48 -0.96
N ALA A 83 9.23 6.66 -0.57
CA ALA A 83 8.36 7.44 -1.43
C ALA A 83 9.11 7.97 -2.66
N GLY A 84 8.49 7.83 -3.83
CA GLY A 84 8.97 8.47 -5.06
C GLY A 84 8.86 10.00 -5.02
N ALA A 85 9.47 10.65 -6.00
CA ALA A 85 9.60 12.11 -6.09
C ALA A 85 8.28 12.91 -5.95
N ASP A 86 7.14 12.36 -6.38
CA ASP A 86 5.85 13.04 -6.29
C ASP A 86 5.25 13.00 -4.86
N VAL A 87 5.62 11.99 -4.07
CA VAL A 87 5.04 11.72 -2.74
C VAL A 87 5.97 12.15 -1.59
N ILE A 88 7.29 12.11 -1.81
CA ILE A 88 8.30 12.43 -0.79
C ILE A 88 8.10 13.78 -0.08
N PRO A 89 7.55 14.85 -0.70
CA PRO A 89 7.31 16.11 0.01
C PRO A 89 6.24 16.01 1.11
N TYR A 90 5.40 14.99 1.07
CA TYR A 90 4.24 14.82 1.94
C TYR A 90 4.41 13.65 2.92
N GLN A 91 5.03 12.56 2.48
CA GLN A 91 5.27 11.38 3.30
C GLN A 91 6.51 10.64 2.84
N SER A 92 7.30 10.10 3.78
CA SER A 92 8.55 9.41 3.48
C SER A 92 8.38 8.04 2.79
N ARG A 93 7.17 7.48 2.80
CA ARG A 93 6.87 6.14 2.28
C ARG A 93 5.48 6.08 1.66
N HIS A 94 5.32 5.22 0.66
CA HIS A 94 4.01 4.80 0.15
C HIS A 94 3.96 3.28 -0.04
N GLY A 95 2.77 2.77 -0.37
CA GLY A 95 2.59 1.38 -0.72
C GLY A 95 3.32 1.03 -2.03
N VAL A 96 3.85 -0.18 -2.12
CA VAL A 96 4.49 -0.68 -3.35
C VAL A 96 3.44 -0.81 -4.44
N ILE A 97 3.60 -0.07 -5.54
CA ILE A 97 2.69 -0.15 -6.69
C ILE A 97 3.13 -1.28 -7.61
N VAL A 98 2.20 -2.16 -7.98
CA VAL A 98 2.41 -3.20 -9.00
C VAL A 98 1.62 -2.82 -10.24
N HIS A 99 2.33 -2.61 -11.35
CA HIS A 99 1.70 -2.34 -12.64
C HIS A 99 0.97 -3.57 -13.16
N ARG A 100 -0.09 -3.35 -13.96
CA ARG A 100 -0.91 -4.43 -14.54
C ARG A 100 -0.10 -5.52 -15.24
N ARG A 101 0.97 -5.14 -15.96
CA ARG A 101 1.86 -6.07 -16.68
C ARG A 101 2.69 -6.96 -15.74
N ASP A 102 2.88 -6.55 -14.49
CA ASP A 102 3.73 -7.19 -13.50
C ASP A 102 2.93 -7.95 -12.43
N VAL A 103 1.59 -7.96 -12.53
CA VAL A 103 0.67 -8.63 -11.60
C VAL A 103 1.01 -10.11 -11.39
N MET A 104 1.15 -10.87 -12.46
CA MET A 104 1.47 -12.30 -12.35
C MET A 104 2.93 -12.52 -11.96
N HIS A 105 3.84 -11.61 -12.34
CA HIS A 105 5.22 -11.67 -11.88
C HIS A 105 5.33 -11.54 -10.36
N TRP A 106 4.53 -10.64 -9.77
CA TRP A 106 4.38 -10.54 -8.33
C TRP A 106 3.72 -11.78 -7.73
N LEU A 107 2.54 -12.19 -8.19
CA LEU A 107 1.81 -13.31 -7.58
C LEU A 107 2.62 -14.63 -7.65
N ASP A 108 3.19 -14.94 -8.80
CA ASP A 108 3.93 -16.18 -9.03
C ASP A 108 5.40 -16.09 -8.54
N GLY A 109 5.90 -14.88 -8.27
CA GLY A 109 7.26 -14.66 -7.78
C GLY A 109 8.30 -15.00 -8.84
N THR A 110 7.99 -14.72 -10.11
CA THR A 110 8.86 -15.05 -11.25
C THR A 110 9.91 -13.98 -11.54
N ARG A 111 9.82 -12.81 -10.87
CA ARG A 111 10.81 -11.73 -10.90
C ARG A 111 11.22 -11.32 -9.49
N SER A 112 12.38 -10.69 -9.37
CA SER A 112 12.90 -10.22 -8.09
C SER A 112 12.11 -9.04 -7.55
N ASN A 113 12.15 -8.84 -6.23
CA ASN A 113 11.54 -7.66 -5.60
C ASN A 113 12.18 -6.36 -6.11
N ASP A 114 13.48 -6.35 -6.36
CA ASP A 114 14.20 -5.16 -6.84
C ASP A 114 13.75 -4.75 -8.24
N GLU A 115 13.41 -5.71 -9.10
CA GLU A 115 12.84 -5.45 -10.43
C GLU A 115 11.38 -4.99 -10.38
N LEU A 116 10.61 -5.48 -9.39
CA LEU A 116 9.17 -5.18 -9.29
C LEU A 116 8.87 -3.92 -8.47
N PHE A 117 9.72 -3.57 -7.50
CA PHE A 117 9.49 -2.50 -6.53
C PHE A 117 10.33 -1.26 -6.90
N THR A 118 10.34 -0.93 -8.18
CA THR A 118 11.07 0.23 -8.69
C THR A 118 10.40 1.53 -8.25
N GLU A 119 11.21 2.52 -7.89
CA GLU A 119 10.71 3.87 -7.59
C GLU A 119 9.87 4.38 -8.78
N PRO A 120 8.61 4.82 -8.54
CA PRO A 120 7.81 5.41 -9.60
C PRO A 120 8.49 6.68 -10.13
N PRO A 121 8.60 6.86 -11.46
CA PRO A 121 9.18 8.08 -12.03
C PRO A 121 8.38 9.32 -11.62
N ARG A 122 8.97 10.51 -11.77
CA ARG A 122 8.24 11.77 -11.63
C ARG A 122 7.01 11.79 -12.52
N HIS A 123 5.94 12.44 -12.07
CA HIS A 123 4.64 12.48 -12.75
C HIS A 123 3.98 11.09 -12.85
N SER A 124 4.26 10.20 -11.88
CA SER A 124 3.49 8.96 -11.72
C SER A 124 2.23 9.18 -10.91
N PHE A 125 2.29 10.11 -9.94
CA PHE A 125 1.20 10.36 -9.02
C PHE A 125 0.74 11.81 -9.04
N PHE A 126 -0.56 11.97 -8.86
CA PHE A 126 -1.16 13.25 -8.52
C PHE A 126 -1.49 13.27 -7.03
N VAL A 127 -1.02 14.30 -6.32
CA VAL A 127 -1.24 14.47 -4.88
C VAL A 127 -2.11 15.68 -4.63
N GLU A 128 -3.26 15.46 -3.98
CA GLU A 128 -4.20 16.52 -3.67
C GLU A 128 -4.47 16.58 -2.18
N PRO A 129 -4.54 17.78 -1.58
CA PRO A 129 -5.01 17.92 -0.21
C PRO A 129 -6.48 17.49 -0.12
N LEU A 130 -6.76 16.57 0.80
CA LEU A 130 -8.11 16.30 1.28
C LEU A 130 -8.46 17.46 2.19
N ARG A 131 -9.07 18.52 1.63
CA ARG A 131 -9.57 19.65 2.43
C ARG A 131 -10.30 19.09 3.66
N ALA A 132 -9.97 19.57 4.85
CA ALA A 132 -10.98 19.56 5.91
C ALA A 132 -12.20 20.25 5.28
N GLN A 133 -13.37 19.60 5.34
CA GLN A 133 -14.61 20.26 4.95
C GLN A 133 -14.60 21.59 5.69
N ALA A 134 -14.53 22.69 4.95
CA ALA A 134 -14.61 24.00 5.55
C ALA A 134 -15.89 23.98 6.38
N ASP A 135 -15.79 24.36 7.66
CA ASP A 135 -16.97 24.86 8.34
C ASP A 135 -17.60 25.87 7.39
N LEU A 136 -18.84 25.57 6.98
CA LEU A 136 -19.65 26.54 6.27
C LEU A 136 -19.62 27.83 7.11
N PRO A 137 -19.35 28.99 6.50
CA PRO A 137 -19.14 30.20 7.26
C PRO A 137 -20.40 30.57 8.06
N LEU A 138 -20.20 30.62 9.38
CA LEU A 138 -20.98 31.20 10.49
C LEU A 138 -22.47 30.83 10.61
#